data_AF-A0A8T5VMR6-F1
#
_entry.id   AF-A0A8T5VMR6-F1
#
_cell.length_a   1.000
_cell.length_b   1.000
_cell.length_c   1.000
_cell.angle_alpha   90.00
_cell.angle_beta   90.00
_cell.angle_gamma   90.00
#
_symmetry.space_group_name_H-M   'P 1'
#
loop_
_entity.id
_entity.type
_entity.pdbx_description
1 polymer ?
#
loop_
_entity_poly.entity_id
_entity_poly.type
_entity_poly.pdbx_seq_one_letter_code
_entity_poly.pdbx_strand_id
1 'polypeptide(L)'
;MLMSRERRPAIRMLRGWAISVLNEAEAISECGEHGWMRDRGDPHAHERAFDVARQYPPEGYSPEAAAVAIAEVLESIGDTCPECPAEEIV
;
A
#
# COMPACT_ATOMS: atom_id res chain seq x y z
N MET A 1 -6.11 -21.06 1.37
CA MET A 1 -6.10 -20.39 2.69
C MET A 1 -4.64 -20.13 3.05
N LEU A 2 -4.09 -18.97 2.67
CA LEU A 2 -2.68 -18.64 2.86
C LEU A 2 -2.51 -17.76 4.11
N MET A 3 -1.99 -18.39 5.16
CA MET A 3 -1.64 -17.78 6.43
C MET A 3 -0.24 -17.16 6.32
N SER A 4 -0.16 -15.85 6.07
CA SER A 4 1.13 -15.12 6.07
C SER A 4 1.53 -14.77 7.50
N ARG A 5 2.11 -15.74 8.21
CA ARG A 5 2.59 -15.59 9.58
C ARG A 5 4.10 -15.42 9.64
N GLU A 6 4.62 -14.18 9.62
CA GLU A 6 6.05 -13.93 9.89
C GLU A 6 6.42 -12.51 10.40
N ARG A 7 6.39 -12.35 11.73
CA ARG A 7 7.55 -12.00 12.60
C ARG A 7 8.63 -11.00 12.12
N ARG A 8 8.35 -9.70 11.94
CA ARG A 8 9.34 -8.61 12.21
C ARG A 8 8.66 -7.37 12.80
N PRO A 9 8.62 -7.20 14.12
CA PRO A 9 7.49 -6.53 14.77
C PRO A 9 7.44 -5.00 14.72
N ALA A 10 8.48 -4.22 14.37
CA ALA A 10 8.39 -2.74 14.49
C ALA A 10 8.46 -1.98 13.14
N ILE A 11 9.39 -2.34 12.25
CA ILE A 11 9.59 -1.66 10.94
C ILE A 11 8.81 -2.33 9.81
N ARG A 12 8.56 -3.66 9.85
CA ARG A 12 7.47 -4.25 9.02
C ARG A 12 6.11 -3.85 9.57
N MET A 13 6.01 -3.37 10.81
CA MET A 13 4.72 -2.94 11.36
C MET A 13 4.22 -1.73 10.59
N LEU A 14 5.00 -0.64 10.44
CA LEU A 14 4.49 0.56 9.78
C LEU A 14 4.30 0.38 8.26
N ARG A 15 5.31 -0.16 7.56
CA ARG A 15 5.20 -0.41 6.10
C ARG A 15 4.16 -1.50 5.78
N GLY A 16 4.12 -2.57 6.57
CA GLY A 16 3.15 -3.65 6.39
C GLY A 16 1.73 -3.23 6.75
N TRP A 17 1.57 -2.41 7.79
CA TRP A 17 0.29 -1.78 8.14
C TRP A 17 -0.16 -0.83 7.03
N ALA A 18 0.73 0.01 6.49
CA ALA A 18 0.40 0.91 5.39
C ALA A 18 -0.09 0.13 4.15
N ILE A 19 0.57 -0.99 3.81
CA ILE A 19 0.11 -1.90 2.75
C ILE A 19 -1.29 -2.47 3.07
N SER A 20 -1.53 -2.89 4.32
CA SER A 20 -2.85 -3.40 4.72
C SER A 20 -3.93 -2.34 4.61
N VAL A 21 -3.69 -1.12 5.09
CA VAL A 21 -4.62 0.00 4.98
C VAL A 21 -4.89 0.36 3.52
N LEU A 22 -3.86 0.40 2.69
CA LEU A 22 -3.99 0.65 1.25
C LEU A 22 -4.80 -0.45 0.55
N ASN A 23 -4.67 -1.71 0.98
CA ASN A 23 -5.45 -2.82 0.44
C ASN A 23 -6.93 -2.73 0.87
N GLU A 24 -7.21 -2.40 2.14
CA GLU A 24 -8.58 -2.19 2.65
C GLU A 24 -9.24 -0.92 2.06
N ALA A 25 -8.44 0.08 1.71
CA ALA A 25 -8.88 1.27 1.00
C ALA A 25 -9.05 1.06 -0.51
N GLU A 26 -8.68 -0.12 -1.03
CA GLU A 26 -8.64 -0.44 -2.48
C GLU A 26 -7.73 0.50 -3.29
N ALA A 27 -6.80 1.17 -2.59
CA ALA A 27 -5.81 2.06 -3.18
C ALA A 27 -4.76 1.29 -3.97
N ILE A 28 -4.41 0.08 -3.53
CA ILE A 28 -3.52 -0.82 -4.26
C ILE A 28 -4.27 -2.05 -4.76
N SER A 29 -3.86 -2.56 -5.92
CA SER A 29 -4.42 -3.77 -6.52
C SER A 29 -3.30 -4.74 -6.89
N GLU A 30 -3.54 -6.04 -6.74
CA GLU A 30 -2.63 -7.06 -7.25
C GLU A 30 -2.82 -7.19 -8.77
N CYS A 31 -1.70 -7.27 -9.49
CA CYS A 31 -1.68 -7.67 -10.89
C CYS A 31 -1.99 -9.17 -10.95
N GLY A 32 -3.16 -9.55 -11.48
CA GLY A 32 -3.60 -10.94 -11.52
C GLY A 32 -2.69 -11.90 -12.32
N GLU A 33 -1.88 -11.38 -13.24
CA GLU A 33 -0.94 -12.19 -14.03
C GLU A 33 0.41 -12.41 -13.33
N HIS A 34 0.89 -11.42 -12.58
CA HIS A 34 2.27 -11.41 -12.09
C HIS A 34 2.38 -11.30 -10.57
N GLY A 35 1.28 -11.10 -9.84
CA GLY A 35 1.25 -10.98 -8.39
C GLY A 35 1.89 -9.69 -7.83
N TRP A 36 2.29 -8.75 -8.70
CA TRP A 36 2.79 -7.45 -8.25
C TRP A 36 1.68 -6.60 -7.69
N MET A 37 1.92 -5.95 -6.56
CA MET A 37 1.07 -4.85 -6.14
C MET A 37 1.35 -3.66 -7.06
N ARG A 38 0.29 -2.99 -7.49
CA ARG A 38 0.32 -1.72 -8.23
C ARG A 38 -0.58 -0.72 -7.53
N ASP A 39 -0.19 0.55 -7.56
CA ASP A 39 -1.12 1.61 -7.17
C ASP A 39 -2.26 1.69 -8.19
N ARG A 40 -3.49 1.85 -7.71
CA ARG A 40 -4.67 2.02 -8.56
C ARG A 40 -4.76 3.46 -9.09
N GLY A 41 -4.10 4.41 -8.43
CA GLY A 41 -4.17 5.84 -8.76
C GLY A 41 -5.55 6.44 -8.51
N ASP A 42 -6.40 5.80 -7.71
CA ASP A 42 -7.74 6.31 -7.40
C ASP A 42 -7.65 7.35 -6.27
N PRO A 43 -7.97 8.64 -6.54
CA PRO A 43 -7.82 9.70 -5.55
C PRO A 43 -8.68 9.46 -4.30
N HIS A 44 -9.87 8.89 -4.46
CA HIS A 44 -10.77 8.62 -3.34
C HIS A 44 -10.27 7.46 -2.47
N ALA A 45 -9.67 6.44 -3.07
CA ALA A 45 -9.02 5.36 -2.36
C ALA A 45 -7.80 5.86 -1.57
N HIS A 46 -7.01 6.77 -2.16
CA HIS A 46 -5.90 7.42 -1.46
C HIS A 46 -6.40 8.22 -0.26
N GLU A 47 -7.41 9.09 -0.46
CA GLU A 47 -8.02 9.86 0.63
C GLU A 47 -8.50 8.96 1.77
N ARG A 48 -9.21 7.88 1.46
CA ARG A 48 -9.64 6.88 2.46
C ARG A 48 -8.47 6.27 3.23
N ALA A 49 -7.38 5.93 2.55
CA ALA A 49 -6.20 5.37 3.19
C ALA A 49 -5.54 6.37 4.15
N PHE A 50 -5.42 7.63 3.74
CA PHE A 50 -4.92 8.72 4.59
C PHE A 50 -5.85 9.00 5.78
N ASP A 51 -7.17 8.98 5.58
CA ASP A 51 -8.13 9.14 6.67
C ASP A 51 -8.02 8.03 7.71
N VAL A 52 -7.85 6.77 7.28
CA VAL A 52 -7.59 5.65 8.19
C VAL A 52 -6.28 5.84 8.93
N ALA A 53 -5.23 6.30 8.25
CA ALA A 53 -3.94 6.55 8.89
C ALA A 53 -3.99 7.63 9.97
N ARG A 54 -4.83 8.64 9.76
CA ARG A 54 -4.99 9.73 10.72
C ARG A 54 -5.88 9.35 11.90
N GLN A 55 -6.90 8.54 11.66
CA GLN A 55 -7.85 8.10 12.69
C GLN A 55 -7.30 6.95 13.53
N TYR A 56 -6.55 6.04 12.92
CA TYR A 56 -6.06 4.81 13.54
C TYR A 56 -4.56 4.59 13.28
N PRO A 57 -3.69 5.52 13.71
CA PRO A 57 -2.25 5.31 13.58
C PRO A 57 -1.80 4.13 14.46
N PRO A 58 -0.77 3.38 14.04
CA PRO A 58 -0.22 2.31 14.84
C PRO A 58 0.41 2.84 16.13
N GLU A 59 0.39 2.01 17.19
CA GLU A 59 0.90 2.39 18.51
C GLU A 59 2.37 2.85 18.45
N GLY A 60 2.63 4.04 19.00
CA GLY A 60 3.96 4.65 18.99
C GLY A 60 4.28 5.53 17.78
N TYR A 61 3.34 5.71 16.84
CA TYR A 61 3.49 6.61 15.70
C TYR A 61 2.44 7.74 15.73
N SER A 62 2.84 8.92 15.27
CA SER A 62 1.90 10.03 15.07
C SER A 62 1.06 9.82 13.80
N PRO A 63 -0.14 10.41 13.72
CA PRO A 63 -0.94 10.47 12.49
C PRO A 63 -0.13 10.90 11.26
N GLU A 64 0.77 11.88 11.44
CA GLU A 64 1.63 12.37 10.37
C GLU A 64 2.65 11.31 9.93
N ALA A 65 3.27 10.59 10.88
CA ALA A 65 4.20 9.51 10.55
C ALA A 65 3.49 8.35 9.83
N ALA A 66 2.24 8.07 10.20
CA ALA A 66 1.41 7.07 9.53
C ALA A 66 1.07 7.48 8.08
N ALA A 67 0.73 8.75 7.86
CA ALA A 67 0.48 9.28 6.52
C ALA A 67 1.73 9.26 5.64
N VAL A 68 2.89 9.64 6.17
CA VAL A 68 4.17 9.56 5.45
C VAL A 68 4.46 8.13 5.02
N ALA A 69 4.25 7.15 5.89
CA ALA A 69 4.47 5.75 5.54
C ALA A 69 3.55 5.24 4.42
N ILE A 70 2.31 5.72 4.35
CA ILE A 70 1.42 5.41 3.21
C ILE A 70 1.97 6.01 1.92
N ALA A 71 2.40 7.27 1.93
CA ALA A 71 3.00 7.92 0.78
C ALA A 71 4.27 7.19 0.31
N GLU A 72 5.17 6.84 1.22
CA GLU A 72 6.39 6.08 0.90
C GLU A 72 6.09 4.71 0.28
N VAL A 73 5.01 4.04 0.70
CA VAL A 73 4.59 2.77 0.11
C VAL A 73 4.04 2.98 -1.31
N LEU A 74 3.20 3.99 -1.52
CA LEU A 74 2.67 4.32 -2.85
C LEU A 74 3.82 4.67 -3.82
N GLU A 75 4.74 5.53 -3.41
CA GLU A 75 5.94 5.88 -4.18
C GLU A 75 6.84 4.66 -4.47
N SER A 76 6.89 3.69 -3.53
CA SER A 76 7.68 2.47 -3.71
C SER A 76 7.03 1.42 -4.61
N ILE A 77 5.69 1.38 -4.70
CA ILE A 77 4.95 0.38 -5.49
C ILE A 77 4.86 0.80 -6.95
N GLY A 78 4.66 2.10 -7.21
CA GLY A 78 4.46 2.62 -8.55
C GLY A 78 3.11 2.22 -9.17
N ASP A 79 2.67 2.99 -10.15
CA ASP A 79 1.35 2.84 -10.78
C ASP A 79 1.32 1.73 -11.84
N THR A 80 2.50 1.16 -12.17
CA THR A 80 2.67 0.21 -13.26
C THR A 80 3.40 -1.04 -12.81
N CYS A 81 2.91 -2.19 -13.29
CA CYS A 81 3.59 -3.47 -13.10
C CYS A 81 4.77 -3.55 -14.09
N PRO A 82 6.03 -3.65 -13.62
CA PRO A 82 7.20 -3.65 -14.50
C PRO A 82 7.32 -4.93 -15.35
N GLU A 83 6.68 -6.01 -14.93
CA GLU A 83 6.64 -7.28 -15.68
C GLU A 83 5.42 -7.40 -16.61
N CYS A 84 4.42 -6.53 -16.45
CA CYS A 84 3.41 -6.42 -17.51
C CYS A 84 4.07 -5.75 -18.71
N PRO A 85 3.83 -6.21 -19.95
CA PRO A 85 4.15 -5.38 -21.10
C PRO A 85 3.35 -4.09 -20.91
N ALA A 86 4.01 -3.01 -20.54
CA ALA A 86 3.49 -1.68 -20.77
C ALA A 86 3.35 -1.64 -22.29
N GLU A 87 2.10 -1.80 -22.77
CA GLU A 87 1.77 -1.87 -24.19
C GLU A 87 2.72 -0.94 -24.94
N GLU A 88 3.68 -1.54 -25.66
CA GLU A 88 4.52 -0.79 -26.58
C GLU A 88 3.52 -0.20 -27.56
N ILE A 89 3.19 1.08 -27.34
CA ILE A 89 2.46 1.90 -28.28
C ILE A 89 3.23 1.91 -29.60
N VAL A 90 2.91 0.95 -30.47
CA VAL A 90 3.32 0.92 -31.88
C VAL A 90 2.37 1.73 -32.74
#